data_AF-Q9ZRN3-F1
#
_entry.id   AF-Q9ZRN3-F1
#
_cell.length_a   1.000
_cell.length_b   1.000
_cell.length_c   1.000
_cell.angle_alpha   90.00
_cell.angle_beta   90.00
_cell.angle_gamma   90.00
#
_symmetry.space_group_name_H-M   'P 1'
#
loop_
_entity.id
_entity.type
_entity.pdbx_description
1 polymer ?
#
loop_
_entity_poly.entity_id
_entity_poly.type
_entity_poly.pdbx_seq_one_letter_code
_entity_poly.pdbx_strand_id
1 'polypeptide(L)'
;FLGLFKSKNYENSTQTVAVEFDTYCNPGWDPRDRHIGINVNLIKSTITKSWNFLNGKEAVVMIKFNGVTNVLSVTLYAEDNIYTLSDVVNLKDVLPEWVRIGF
;
A
#
# COMPACT_ATOMS: atom_id res chain seq x y z
N PHE A 1 -5.62 8.03 -7.23
CA PHE A 1 -4.90 8.83 -6.21
C PHE A 1 -5.51 8.73 -4.80
N LEU A 2 -6.67 8.05 -4.64
CA LEU A 2 -7.19 7.58 -3.34
C LEU A 2 -7.37 8.66 -2.25
N GLY A 3 -7.48 9.94 -2.62
CA GLY A 3 -7.56 11.05 -1.67
C GLY A 3 -6.23 11.40 -0.95
N LEU A 4 -5.14 10.71 -1.29
CA LEU A 4 -3.84 10.85 -0.61
C LEU A 4 -2.80 11.65 -1.43
N PHE A 5 -2.90 11.65 -2.76
CA PHE A 5 -1.88 12.23 -3.64
C PHE A 5 -2.46 13.28 -4.58
N LYS A 6 -1.69 14.34 -4.86
CA LYS A 6 -2.07 15.38 -5.83
C LYS A 6 -1.85 14.96 -7.28
N SER A 7 -0.84 14.12 -7.53
CA SER A 7 -0.46 13.70 -8.88
C SER A 7 0.17 12.31 -8.87
N LYS A 8 0.52 11.81 -10.07
CA LYS A 8 1.31 10.59 -10.27
C LYS A 8 2.83 10.82 -10.23
N ASN A 9 3.28 12.01 -9.86
CA ASN A 9 4.70 12.35 -9.72
C ASN A 9 5.13 12.33 -8.26
N TYR A 10 6.34 11.84 -8.01
CA TYR A 10 6.90 11.78 -6.67
C TYR A 10 7.04 13.18 -6.08
N GLU A 11 6.52 13.39 -4.88
CA GLU A 11 6.66 14.65 -4.13
C GLU A 11 7.05 14.34 -2.69
N ASN A 12 8.27 14.72 -2.29
CA ASN A 12 8.77 14.46 -0.94
C ASN A 12 7.93 15.12 0.16
N SER A 13 7.31 16.27 -0.15
CA SER A 13 6.41 16.99 0.75
C SER A 13 5.06 16.30 0.98
N THR A 14 4.77 15.20 0.27
CA THR A 14 3.54 14.41 0.50
C THR A 14 3.57 13.74 1.86
N GLN A 15 4.75 13.31 2.32
CA GLN A 15 4.99 12.66 3.61
C GLN A 15 3.92 11.61 3.97
N THR A 16 3.66 10.69 3.04
CA THR A 16 2.59 9.70 3.17
C THR A 16 3.12 8.31 2.82
N VAL A 17 2.81 7.34 3.69
CA VAL A 17 2.97 5.92 3.44
C VAL A 17 1.58 5.29 3.50
N ALA A 18 1.24 4.49 2.49
CA ALA A 18 -0.05 3.81 2.43
C ALA A 18 0.11 2.35 2.01
N VAL A 19 -0.87 1.55 2.40
CA VAL A 19 -1.11 0.22 1.83
C VAL A 19 -2.41 0.34 1.05
N GLU A 20 -2.35 0.17 -0.26
CA GLU A 20 -3.53 0.26 -1.13
C GLU A 20 -4.09 -1.14 -1.45
N PHE A 21 -5.41 -1.19 -1.58
CA PHE A 21 -6.16 -2.35 -2.05
C PHE A 21 -6.89 -1.90 -3.32
N ASP A 22 -6.16 -1.84 -4.43
CA ASP A 22 -6.66 -1.22 -5.66
C ASP A 22 -7.45 -2.21 -6.52
N THR A 23 -8.65 -1.78 -6.89
CA THR A 23 -9.61 -2.56 -7.69
C THR A 23 -9.71 -2.08 -9.14
N TYR A 24 -9.06 -0.97 -9.48
CA TYR A 24 -9.04 -0.38 -10.81
C TYR A 24 -7.61 -0.17 -11.31
N CYS A 25 -7.27 -0.73 -12.47
CA CYS A 25 -5.93 -0.57 -13.04
C CYS A 25 -5.86 0.74 -13.84
N ASN A 26 -5.24 1.78 -13.28
CA ASN A 26 -4.94 3.01 -13.99
C ASN A 26 -3.75 2.83 -14.95
N PRO A 27 -3.93 3.09 -16.27
CA PRO A 27 -2.84 3.07 -17.22
C PRO A 27 -1.75 4.09 -16.87
N GLY A 28 -0.51 3.60 -16.75
CA GLY A 28 0.69 4.42 -16.59
C GLY A 28 1.34 4.35 -15.21
N TRP A 29 0.69 3.80 -14.19
CA TRP A 29 1.35 3.53 -12.91
C TRP A 29 0.97 2.19 -12.26
N ASP A 30 -0.20 1.63 -12.56
CA ASP A 30 -0.62 0.35 -11.98
C ASP A 30 -0.13 -0.87 -12.79
N PRO A 31 0.00 -2.03 -12.13
CA PRO A 31 0.07 -3.31 -12.81
C PRO A 31 -1.24 -3.63 -13.55
N ARG A 32 -1.22 -4.70 -14.35
CA ARG A 32 -2.37 -5.11 -15.18
C ARG A 32 -3.53 -5.71 -14.38
N ASP A 33 -3.26 -6.20 -13.18
CA ASP A 33 -4.24 -6.83 -12.32
C ASP A 33 -4.59 -5.93 -11.13
N ARG A 34 -5.75 -6.20 -10.52
CA ARG A 34 -6.07 -5.70 -9.18
C ARG A 34 -4.97 -6.14 -8.20
N HIS A 35 -4.64 -5.28 -7.26
CA HIS A 35 -3.44 -5.51 -6.47
C HIS A 35 -3.52 -4.92 -5.08
N ILE A 36 -2.70 -5.49 -4.20
CA ILE A 36 -2.27 -4.87 -2.96
C ILE A 36 -0.96 -4.14 -3.26
N GLY A 37 -0.80 -2.92 -2.78
CA GLY A 37 0.37 -2.10 -3.03
C GLY A 37 0.91 -1.42 -1.77
N ILE A 38 2.20 -1.12 -1.75
CA ILE A 38 2.82 -0.25 -0.74
C ILE A 38 3.22 1.05 -1.45
N ASN A 39 2.63 2.17 -1.03
CA ASN A 39 2.91 3.49 -1.59
C ASN A 39 3.82 4.29 -0.65
N VAL A 40 4.80 4.98 -1.21
CA VAL A 40 5.70 5.88 -0.48
C VAL A 40 5.79 7.21 -1.23
N ASN A 41 5.14 8.25 -0.72
CA ASN A 41 5.08 9.61 -1.29
C ASN A 41 4.51 9.72 -2.72
N LEU A 42 3.97 8.63 -3.27
CA LEU A 42 3.46 8.55 -4.63
C LEU A 42 2.45 7.42 -4.80
N ILE A 43 1.42 7.64 -5.64
CA ILE A 43 0.41 6.61 -5.97
C ILE A 43 0.98 5.37 -6.65
N LYS A 44 2.10 5.50 -7.37
CA LYS A 44 2.78 4.35 -7.96
C LYS A 44 3.43 3.57 -6.82
N SER A 45 2.87 2.42 -6.50
CA SER A 45 3.41 1.49 -5.50
C SER A 45 4.89 1.15 -5.74
N THR A 46 5.66 1.07 -4.65
CA THR A 46 7.06 0.58 -4.68
C THR A 46 7.10 -0.92 -4.96
N ILE A 47 6.11 -1.65 -4.43
CA ILE A 47 5.90 -3.07 -4.66
C ILE A 47 4.41 -3.39 -4.69
N THR A 48 4.02 -4.37 -5.51
CA THR A 48 2.63 -4.82 -5.67
C THR A 48 2.50 -6.33 -5.60
N LYS A 49 1.36 -6.83 -5.12
CA LYS A 49 0.95 -8.24 -5.21
C LYS A 49 -0.39 -8.32 -5.93
N SER A 50 -0.48 -9.13 -6.99
CA SER A 50 -1.76 -9.42 -7.64
C SER A 50 -2.74 -10.03 -6.64
N TRP A 51 -3.95 -9.49 -6.61
CA TRP A 51 -5.00 -9.82 -5.65
C TRP A 51 -6.27 -10.20 -6.40
N ASN A 52 -6.73 -11.44 -6.17
CA ASN A 52 -8.02 -11.88 -6.71
C ASN A 52 -9.14 -11.33 -5.83
N PHE A 53 -9.52 -10.08 -6.08
CA PHE A 53 -10.64 -9.45 -5.40
C PHE A 53 -11.94 -10.23 -5.61
N LEU A 54 -12.63 -10.52 -4.50
CA LEU A 54 -13.91 -11.20 -4.47
C LEU A 54 -15.02 -10.22 -4.07
N ASN A 55 -15.94 -9.96 -5.00
CA ASN A 55 -16.98 -8.96 -4.80
C ASN A 55 -17.95 -9.34 -3.68
N GLY A 56 -18.17 -8.43 -2.73
CA GLY A 56 -19.09 -8.63 -1.61
C GLY A 56 -18.62 -9.64 -0.56
N LYS A 57 -17.36 -10.10 -0.62
CA LYS A 57 -16.77 -11.00 0.36
C LYS A 57 -15.88 -10.25 1.35
N GLU A 58 -15.89 -10.71 2.59
CA GLU A 58 -15.03 -10.18 3.63
C GLU A 58 -13.57 -10.57 3.35
N ALA A 59 -12.67 -9.61 3.58
CA ALA A 59 -11.24 -9.84 3.61
C ALA A 59 -10.69 -9.31 4.94
N VAL A 60 -9.84 -10.09 5.59
CA VAL A 60 -9.18 -9.71 6.85
C VAL A 60 -7.75 -9.31 6.54
N VAL A 61 -7.35 -8.13 7.00
CA VAL A 61 -6.03 -7.56 6.72
C VAL A 61 -5.23 -7.43 8.01
N MET A 62 -3.97 -7.85 7.96
CA MET A 62 -2.99 -7.61 9.01
C MET A 62 -1.80 -6.83 8.43
N ILE A 63 -1.56 -5.63 8.96
CA ILE A 63 -0.42 -4.79 8.61
C ILE A 63 0.51 -4.72 9.81
N LYS A 64 1.80 -4.97 9.61
CA LYS A 64 2.83 -4.93 10.66
C LYS A 64 4.04 -4.15 10.18
N PHE A 65 4.58 -3.31 11.05
CA PHE A 65 5.85 -2.64 10.84
C PHE A 65 6.86 -3.10 11.89
N ASN A 66 8.03 -3.58 11.44
CA ASN A 66 9.15 -3.88 12.31
C ASN A 66 10.13 -2.70 12.31
N GLY A 67 10.20 -1.95 13.42
CA GLY A 67 11.05 -0.76 13.53
C GLY A 67 12.56 -1.02 13.62
N VAL A 68 13.00 -2.27 13.81
CA VAL A 68 14.43 -2.63 13.77
C VAL A 68 14.90 -2.85 12.34
N THR A 69 14.09 -3.52 11.54
CA THR A 69 14.42 -3.88 10.15
C THR A 69 13.81 -2.92 9.13
N ASN A 70 12.97 -1.97 9.56
CA ASN A 70 12.13 -1.12 8.72
C ASN A 70 11.21 -1.88 7.76
N VAL A 71 10.86 -3.12 8.07
CA VAL A 71 10.00 -3.94 7.19
C VAL A 71 8.54 -3.64 7.49
N LEU A 72 7.83 -3.13 6.49
CA LEU A 72 6.36 -3.09 6.45
C LEU A 72 5.87 -4.35 5.75
N SER A 73 5.02 -5.12 6.42
CA SER A 73 4.43 -6.36 5.89
C SER A 73 2.92 -6.31 5.96
N VAL A 74 2.29 -6.86 4.93
CA VAL A 74 0.85 -6.93 4.73
C VAL A 74 0.49 -8.38 4.49
N THR A 75 -0.46 -8.89 5.25
CA THR A 75 -1.12 -10.17 5.00
C THR A 75 -2.61 -9.92 4.83
N LEU A 76 -3.16 -10.33 3.69
CA LEU A 76 -4.60 -10.33 3.43
C LEU A 76 -5.10 -11.76 3.35
N TYR A 77 -6.14 -12.05 4.11
CA TYR A 77 -6.89 -13.31 4.10
C TYR A 77 -8.22 -13.06 3.39
N ALA A 78 -8.48 -13.78 2.30
CA ALA A 78 -9.72 -13.68 1.55
C ALA A 78 -10.20 -15.08 1.14
N GLU A 79 -11.28 -15.54 1.77
CA GLU A 79 -11.76 -16.92 1.68
C GLU A 79 -10.61 -17.92 1.92
N ASP A 80 -10.29 -18.77 0.94
CA ASP A 80 -9.22 -19.78 1.03
C ASP A 80 -7.84 -19.26 0.56
N ASN A 81 -7.74 -17.98 0.21
CA ASN A 81 -6.50 -17.39 -0.32
C ASN A 81 -5.81 -16.52 0.73
N ILE A 82 -4.47 -16.60 0.74
CA ILE A 82 -3.61 -15.75 1.55
C ILE A 82 -2.66 -15.00 0.61
N TYR A 83 -2.67 -13.67 0.73
CA TYR A 83 -1.78 -12.79 -0.01
C TYR A 83 -0.80 -12.14 0.96
N THR A 84 0.48 -12.21 0.64
CA THR A 84 1.54 -11.56 1.41
C THR A 84 2.33 -10.60 0.53
N LEU A 85 2.67 -9.45 1.12
CA LEU A 85 3.49 -8.41 0.52
C LEU A 85 4.35 -7.79 1.62
N SER A 86 5.59 -7.45 1.32
CA SER A 86 6.45 -6.73 2.25
C SER A 86 7.46 -5.88 1.53
N ASP A 87 7.82 -4.74 2.12
CA ASP A 87 8.87 -3.87 1.64
C ASP A 87 9.63 -3.24 2.80
N VAL A 88 10.84 -2.77 2.53
CA VAL A 88 11.62 -1.97 3.47
C VAL A 88 11.23 -0.51 3.30
N VAL A 89 10.57 0.07 4.30
CA VAL A 89 10.12 1.47 4.30
C VAL A 89 10.74 2.17 5.50
N ASN A 90 11.74 3.03 5.25
CA ASN A 90 12.32 3.82 6.33
C ASN A 90 11.39 4.99 6.69
N LEU A 91 10.49 4.75 7.65
CA LEU A 91 9.47 5.74 8.05
C LEU A 91 10.07 7.07 8.52
N LYS A 92 11.28 7.05 9.11
CA LYS A 92 11.96 8.27 9.58
C LYS A 92 12.40 9.19 8.45
N ASP A 93 12.66 8.64 7.27
CA ASP A 93 13.07 9.42 6.10
C ASP A 93 11.86 10.02 5.35
N VAL A 94 10.66 9.50 5.63
CA VAL A 94 9.44 9.81 4.86
C VAL A 94 8.43 10.62 5.67
N LEU A 95 8.19 10.24 6.93
CA LEU A 95 7.11 10.78 7.75
C LEU A 95 7.63 11.75 8.81
N PRO A 96 6.84 12.76 9.22
CA PRO A 96 7.12 13.53 10.42
C PRO A 96 6.96 12.68 11.68
N GLU A 97 7.44 13.19 12.82
CA GLU A 97 7.35 12.50 14.11
C GLU A 97 5.91 12.21 14.56
N TRP A 98 4.97 13.09 14.21
CA TRP A 98 3.57 12.97 14.57
C TRP A 98 2.71 12.73 13.34
N VAL A 99 2.00 11.60 13.32
CA VAL A 99 1.20 11.15 12.18
C VAL A 99 -0.25 10.88 12.57
N ARG A 100 -1.11 10.81 11.56
CA ARG A 100 -2.48 10.30 11.68
C ARG A 100 -2.58 8.99 10.90
N ILE A 101 -3.36 8.06 11.42
CA ILE A 101 -3.59 6.75 10.82
C ILE A 101 -5.09 6.63 10.55
N GLY A 102 -5.46 6.11 9.39
CA GLY A 102 -6.86 5.98 8.98
C GLY A 102 -7.02 5.28 7.64
N PHE A 103 -8.23 5.43 7.09
CA PHE A 103 -8.67 4.91 5.80
C PHE A 103 -9.35 6.03 5.02
#